data_AF-A0A177NHG4-F1
#
_entry.id   AF-A0A177NHG4-F1
#
_cell.length_a   1.000
_cell.length_b   1.000
_cell.length_c   1.000
_cell.angle_alpha   90.00
_cell.angle_beta   90.00
_cell.angle_gamma   90.00
#
_symmetry.space_group_name_H-M   'P 1'
#
loop_
_entity.id
_entity.type
_entity.pdbx_description
1 polymer ?
#
loop_
_entity_poly.entity_id
_entity_poly.type
_entity_poly.pdbx_seq_one_letter_code
_entity_poly.pdbx_strand_id
1 'polypeptide(L)'
;MKNISLKRGLALALLPALLQLAACSDDKAEAPKTAAAGNLKKSVHRDDTGEASGSEKRLFEKEFSAKCVERELKNSTNKDVDEPRFKETCDCIAEHIKEDLSEIDAEKYIEDHEDTQTLSIKFDAAAYFCLQNKPQPKGPHLFGKPSTNTVN
;
A
#
# COMPACT_ATOMS: atom_id res chain seq x y z
N MET A 1 11.21 -33.32 42.18
CA MET A 1 12.64 -32.98 42.27
C MET A 1 13.37 -33.63 41.11
N LYS A 2 13.86 -32.84 40.14
CA LYS A 2 14.90 -33.21 39.16
C LYS A 2 15.38 -31.92 38.51
N ASN A 3 16.64 -31.61 38.76
CA ASN A 3 17.35 -30.40 38.37
C ASN A 3 17.84 -30.56 36.92
N ILE A 4 17.71 -29.52 36.10
CA ILE A 4 18.49 -29.39 34.87
C ILE A 4 19.09 -27.99 34.85
N SER A 5 20.42 -27.96 34.99
CA SER A 5 21.26 -26.78 35.09
C SER A 5 21.16 -25.85 33.90
N LEU A 6 20.96 -24.58 34.24
CA LEU A 6 21.32 -23.39 33.48
C LEU A 6 22.82 -23.43 33.13
N LYS A 7 23.17 -23.56 31.84
CA LYS A 7 24.50 -23.20 31.33
C LYS A 7 24.38 -21.98 30.45
N ARG A 8 24.85 -20.85 30.99
CA ARG A 8 25.19 -19.63 30.26
C ARG A 8 26.29 -19.97 29.25
N GLY A 9 26.05 -19.66 27.98
CA GLY A 9 27.04 -19.73 26.90
C GLY A 9 26.84 -18.54 25.99
N LEU A 10 27.52 -17.45 26.31
CA LEU A 10 27.68 -16.26 25.49
C LEU A 10 28.55 -16.63 24.28
N ALA A 11 28.04 -16.53 23.06
CA ALA A 11 28.86 -16.52 21.85
C ALA A 11 28.19 -15.60 20.81
N LEU A 12 28.64 -14.34 20.87
CA LEU A 12 28.44 -13.30 19.89
C LEU A 12 29.16 -13.72 18.58
N ALA A 13 28.41 -14.01 17.52
CA ALA A 13 28.97 -14.20 16.18
C ALA A 13 28.39 -13.13 15.25
N LEU A 14 29.08 -11.99 15.21
CA LEU A 14 28.99 -10.99 14.15
C LEU A 14 29.56 -11.61 12.86
N LEU A 15 28.75 -11.69 11.81
CA LEU A 15 29.20 -12.00 10.44
C LEU A 15 28.87 -10.81 9.54
N PRO A 16 29.87 -10.08 9.03
CA PRO A 16 29.65 -9.02 8.06
C PRO A 16 29.71 -9.53 6.60
N ALA A 17 28.81 -8.95 5.80
CA ALA A 17 28.93 -8.52 4.40
C ALA A 17 29.53 -9.46 3.33
N LEU A 18 28.69 -9.82 2.36
CA LEU A 18 29.06 -9.83 0.94
C LEU A 18 27.94 -9.16 0.13
N LEU A 19 28.14 -7.88 -0.17
CA LEU A 19 27.48 -7.18 -1.29
C LEU A 19 27.99 -7.81 -2.60
N GLN A 20 27.12 -8.48 -3.34
CA GLN A 20 27.38 -8.80 -4.75
C GLN A 20 26.78 -7.67 -5.59
N LEU A 21 27.59 -6.62 -5.81
CA LEU A 21 27.40 -5.67 -6.91
C LEU A 21 27.77 -6.40 -8.20
N ALA A 22 26.78 -7.05 -8.83
CA ALA A 22 26.89 -7.40 -10.25
C ALA A 22 26.61 -6.14 -11.08
N ALA A 23 27.58 -5.22 -11.08
CA ALA A 23 27.71 -4.20 -12.11
C ALA A 23 28.25 -4.90 -13.37
N CYS A 24 27.33 -5.36 -14.24
CA CYS A 24 27.66 -5.77 -15.61
C CYS A 24 28.13 -4.54 -16.40
N SER A 25 29.43 -4.34 -16.48
CA SER A 25 30.08 -3.53 -17.51
C SER A 25 31.00 -4.47 -18.30
N ASP A 26 30.47 -5.02 -19.40
CA ASP A 26 31.28 -5.62 -20.46
C ASP A 26 30.79 -5.05 -21.79
N ASP A 27 31.61 -4.14 -22.32
CA ASP A 27 31.48 -3.54 -23.64
C ASP A 27 31.84 -4.58 -24.71
N LYS A 28 30.85 -5.09 -25.44
CA LYS A 28 31.11 -5.76 -26.71
C LYS A 28 30.02 -5.44 -27.74
N ALA A 29 30.44 -4.65 -28.74
CA ALA A 29 29.63 -4.21 -29.86
C ALA A 29 29.22 -5.37 -30.79
N GLU A 30 27.94 -5.41 -31.14
CA GLU A 30 27.43 -6.04 -32.36
C GLU A 30 26.55 -5.05 -33.13
N ALA A 31 26.78 -4.97 -34.45
CA ALA A 31 26.13 -4.08 -35.41
C ALA A 31 24.72 -4.58 -35.81
N PRO A 32 23.92 -3.76 -36.54
CA PRO A 32 22.50 -3.58 -36.28
C PRO A 32 21.60 -4.61 -36.98
N LYS A 33 20.53 -5.02 -36.29
CA LYS A 33 19.37 -5.69 -36.89
C LYS A 33 18.15 -4.79 -36.79
N THR A 34 17.82 -4.23 -37.95
CA THR A 34 16.49 -4.01 -38.52
C THR A 34 15.35 -3.63 -37.58
N ALA A 35 14.87 -2.41 -37.81
CA ALA A 35 13.64 -1.80 -37.30
C ALA A 35 12.50 -2.78 -37.00
N ALA A 36 12.20 -2.96 -35.71
CA ALA A 36 10.84 -3.15 -35.27
C ALA A 36 10.24 -1.76 -35.06
N ALA A 37 9.14 -1.47 -35.74
CA ALA A 37 8.30 -0.30 -35.47
C ALA A 37 7.70 -0.47 -34.06
N GLY A 38 8.47 -0.09 -33.04
CA GLY A 38 7.93 0.23 -31.74
C GLY A 38 7.09 1.48 -31.91
N ASN A 39 5.79 1.37 -31.63
CA ASN A 39 5.00 2.55 -31.28
C ASN A 39 5.74 3.22 -30.12
N LEU A 40 6.53 4.26 -30.41
CA LEU A 40 6.87 5.24 -29.39
C LEU A 40 5.54 5.81 -28.94
N LYS A 41 5.00 5.31 -27.82
CA LYS A 41 4.18 6.15 -26.97
C LYS A 41 5.00 7.44 -26.84
N LYS A 42 4.43 8.52 -27.35
CA LYS A 42 5.01 9.84 -27.28
C LYS A 42 5.18 10.14 -25.80
N SER A 43 6.37 9.89 -25.24
CA SER A 43 6.79 10.51 -24.00
C SER A 43 6.89 11.99 -24.34
N VAL A 44 5.77 12.69 -24.21
CA VAL A 44 5.80 14.11 -23.96
C VAL A 44 6.65 14.20 -22.70
N HIS A 45 7.85 14.78 -22.79
CA HIS A 45 8.57 15.22 -21.62
C HIS A 45 7.63 16.19 -20.90
N ARG A 46 6.85 15.64 -19.97
CA ARG A 46 6.01 16.39 -19.05
C ARG A 46 6.98 16.81 -17.95
N ASP A 47 7.10 18.11 -17.72
CA ASP A 47 8.00 18.62 -16.70
C ASP A 47 7.65 17.95 -15.36
N ASP A 48 8.63 17.30 -14.72
CA ASP A 48 8.50 16.36 -13.58
C ASP A 48 8.00 17.00 -12.25
N THR A 49 7.26 18.11 -12.32
CA THR A 49 6.85 18.94 -11.17
C THR A 49 5.36 19.21 -11.09
N GLY A 50 4.55 18.58 -11.96
CA GLY A 50 3.11 18.75 -12.02
C GLY A 50 2.31 17.91 -11.02
N GLU A 51 1.20 18.48 -10.55
CA GLU A 51 0.12 17.74 -9.90
C GLU A 51 -0.74 17.03 -10.96
N ALA A 52 -1.21 15.82 -10.67
CA ALA A 52 -2.06 15.08 -11.60
C ALA A 52 -3.34 15.87 -11.93
N SER A 53 -3.77 15.81 -13.19
CA SER A 53 -5.01 16.45 -13.64
C SER A 53 -6.23 15.88 -12.90
N GLY A 54 -7.32 16.65 -12.84
CA GLY A 54 -8.56 16.20 -12.20
C GLY A 54 -9.13 14.90 -12.78
N SER A 55 -8.91 14.62 -14.06
CA SER A 55 -9.26 13.35 -14.70
C SER A 55 -8.36 12.20 -14.26
N GLU A 56 -7.04 12.42 -14.20
CA GLU A 56 -6.07 11.42 -13.73
C GLU A 56 -6.33 11.07 -12.26
N LYS A 57 -6.59 12.07 -11.41
CA LYS A 57 -6.97 11.84 -10.01
C LYS A 57 -8.22 11.00 -9.84
N ARG A 58 -9.27 11.25 -10.62
CA ARG A 58 -10.52 10.46 -10.58
C ARG A 58 -10.31 9.04 -11.08
N LEU A 59 -9.48 8.86 -12.11
CA LEU A 59 -9.17 7.54 -12.65
C LEU A 59 -8.32 6.74 -11.64
N PHE A 60 -7.28 7.37 -11.09
CA PHE A 60 -6.46 6.83 -10.01
C PHE A 60 -7.35 6.39 -8.85
N GLU A 61 -8.23 7.26 -8.34
CA GLU A 61 -9.09 6.97 -7.20
C GLU A 61 -9.93 5.70 -7.43
N LYS A 62 -10.56 5.60 -8.61
CA LYS A 62 -11.39 4.46 -8.98
C LYS A 62 -10.58 3.17 -9.07
N GLU A 63 -9.44 3.20 -9.76
CA GLU A 63 -8.60 2.01 -9.96
C GLU A 63 -7.90 1.58 -8.66
N PHE A 64 -7.45 2.54 -7.88
CA PHE A 64 -6.84 2.33 -6.57
C PHE A 64 -7.80 1.65 -5.61
N SER A 65 -9.00 2.21 -5.45
CA SER A 65 -10.00 1.61 -4.57
C SER A 65 -10.35 0.18 -5.01
N ALA A 66 -10.55 -0.05 -6.32
CA ALA A 66 -10.87 -1.38 -6.83
C ALA A 66 -9.76 -2.41 -6.55
N LYS A 67 -8.50 -2.09 -6.87
CA LYS A 67 -7.35 -2.97 -6.61
C LYS A 67 -7.12 -3.19 -5.11
N CYS A 68 -7.33 -2.16 -4.29
CA CYS A 68 -7.26 -2.26 -2.84
C CYS A 68 -8.30 -3.25 -2.30
N VAL A 69 -9.57 -3.10 -2.67
CA VAL A 69 -10.65 -4.01 -2.23
C VAL A 69 -10.37 -5.44 -2.68
N GLU A 70 -9.92 -5.64 -3.93
CA GLU A 70 -9.56 -6.97 -4.44
C GLU A 70 -8.45 -7.62 -3.61
N ARG A 71 -7.40 -6.86 -3.28
CA ARG A 71 -6.28 -7.33 -2.45
C ARG A 71 -6.74 -7.72 -1.05
N GLU A 72 -7.55 -6.90 -0.40
CA GLU A 72 -8.04 -7.18 0.97
C GLU A 72 -9.01 -8.37 0.99
N LEU A 73 -9.86 -8.51 -0.04
CA LEU A 73 -10.79 -9.64 -0.16
C LEU A 73 -10.12 -10.96 -0.51
N LYS A 74 -8.91 -10.94 -1.09
CA LYS A 74 -8.19 -12.16 -1.52
C LYS A 74 -8.09 -13.21 -0.42
N ASN A 75 -7.90 -12.77 0.83
CA ASN A 75 -7.74 -13.66 2.00
C ASN A 75 -8.95 -13.61 2.96
N SER A 76 -10.03 -12.91 2.61
CA SER A 76 -11.23 -12.87 3.43
C SER A 76 -11.98 -14.21 3.39
N THR A 77 -12.40 -14.68 4.57
CA THR A 77 -13.26 -15.87 4.72
C THR A 77 -14.74 -15.52 4.51
N ASN A 78 -15.13 -14.27 4.72
CA ASN A 78 -16.52 -13.79 4.62
C ASN A 78 -16.59 -12.54 3.74
N LYS A 79 -16.45 -12.77 2.44
CA LYS A 79 -16.31 -11.69 1.45
C LYS A 79 -17.50 -10.74 1.45
N ASP A 80 -18.72 -11.26 1.52
CA ASP A 80 -19.95 -10.44 1.47
C ASP A 80 -20.07 -9.47 2.65
N VAL A 81 -19.55 -9.86 3.83
CA VAL A 81 -19.54 -9.00 5.02
C VAL A 81 -18.35 -8.06 5.03
N ASP A 82 -17.20 -8.52 4.55
CA ASP A 82 -15.95 -7.75 4.60
C ASP A 82 -15.83 -6.73 3.45
N GLU A 83 -16.42 -7.01 2.29
CA GLU A 83 -16.39 -6.14 1.10
C GLU A 83 -16.85 -4.71 1.40
N PRO A 84 -18.02 -4.44 2.02
CA PRO A 84 -18.44 -3.07 2.30
C PRO A 84 -17.46 -2.33 3.23
N ARG A 85 -16.86 -3.04 4.21
CA ARG A 85 -15.88 -2.46 5.14
C ARG A 85 -14.57 -2.12 4.44
N PHE A 86 -14.10 -3.00 3.56
CA PHE A 86 -12.90 -2.74 2.76
C PHE A 86 -13.15 -1.64 1.74
N LYS A 87 -14.32 -1.62 1.09
CA LYS A 87 -14.71 -0.55 0.18
C LYS A 87 -14.64 0.81 0.87
N GLU A 88 -15.28 0.97 2.03
CA GLU A 88 -15.23 2.22 2.81
C GLU A 88 -13.78 2.64 3.13
N THR A 89 -12.96 1.69 3.56
CA THR A 89 -11.57 1.97 3.95
C THR A 89 -10.69 2.30 2.73
N CYS A 90 -10.80 1.54 1.65
CA CYS A 90 -10.06 1.74 0.41
C CYS A 90 -10.47 3.03 -0.32
N ASP A 91 -11.76 3.38 -0.32
CA ASP A 91 -12.25 4.66 -0.86
C ASP A 91 -11.64 5.84 -0.08
N CYS A 92 -11.64 5.78 1.26
CA CYS A 92 -11.00 6.81 2.10
C CYS A 92 -9.49 6.97 1.78
N ILE A 93 -8.78 5.85 1.64
CA ILE A 93 -7.35 5.86 1.33
C ILE A 93 -7.10 6.47 -0.05
N ALA A 94 -7.88 6.05 -1.06
CA ALA A 94 -7.78 6.57 -2.42
C ALA A 94 -8.04 8.08 -2.46
N GLU A 95 -9.02 8.55 -1.71
CA GLU A 95 -9.34 9.96 -1.57
C GLU A 95 -8.19 10.75 -0.93
N HIS A 96 -7.53 10.22 0.09
CA HIS A 96 -6.41 10.91 0.71
C HIS A 96 -5.18 10.97 -0.21
N ILE A 97 -4.87 9.88 -0.92
CA ILE A 97 -3.72 9.84 -1.84
C ILE A 97 -3.95 10.79 -3.04
N LYS A 98 -5.18 10.89 -3.56
CA LYS A 98 -5.46 11.73 -4.75
C LYS A 98 -5.27 13.23 -4.47
N GLU A 99 -5.31 13.67 -3.21
CA GLU A 99 -5.17 15.09 -2.83
C GLU A 99 -3.83 15.67 -3.27
N ASP A 100 -2.72 14.96 -3.07
CA ASP A 100 -1.37 15.38 -3.46
C ASP A 100 -0.74 14.52 -4.57
N LEU A 101 -1.58 13.80 -5.33
CA LEU A 101 -1.12 12.87 -6.36
C LEU A 101 -0.31 13.61 -7.43
N SER A 102 0.96 13.21 -7.56
CA SER A 102 1.82 13.74 -8.60
C SER A 102 1.40 13.13 -9.93
N GLU A 103 1.64 13.88 -10.99
CA GLU A 103 1.36 13.45 -12.34
C GLU A 103 2.12 12.16 -12.72
N ILE A 104 3.40 12.06 -12.33
CA ILE A 104 4.25 10.89 -12.56
C ILE A 104 3.72 9.67 -11.83
N ASP A 105 3.31 9.83 -10.56
CA ASP A 105 2.74 8.71 -9.80
C ASP A 105 1.41 8.26 -10.39
N ALA A 106 0.58 9.20 -10.88
CA ALA A 106 -0.67 8.88 -11.55
C ALA A 106 -0.42 8.10 -12.85
N GLU A 107 0.49 8.57 -13.70
CA GLU A 107 0.87 7.90 -14.95
C GLU A 107 1.40 6.50 -14.68
N LYS A 108 2.38 6.36 -13.78
CA LYS A 108 2.96 5.05 -13.42
C LYS A 108 1.92 4.08 -12.87
N TYR A 109 0.99 4.56 -12.05
CA TYR A 109 -0.04 3.70 -11.48
C TYR A 109 -1.10 3.27 -12.51
N ILE A 110 -1.58 4.22 -13.31
CA ILE A 110 -2.68 4.01 -14.26
C ILE A 110 -2.17 3.32 -15.52
N GLU A 111 -1.10 3.82 -16.13
CA GLU A 111 -0.59 3.33 -17.41
C GLU A 111 0.38 2.16 -17.25
N ASP A 112 1.34 2.29 -16.33
CA ASP A 112 2.39 1.27 -16.16
C ASP A 112 2.02 0.21 -15.12
N HIS A 113 0.91 0.41 -14.40
CA HIS A 113 0.44 -0.45 -13.31
C HIS A 113 1.53 -0.70 -12.25
N GLU A 114 2.38 0.30 -12.01
CA GLU A 114 3.48 0.26 -11.06
C GLU A 114 3.08 0.92 -9.74
N ASP A 115 3.23 0.18 -8.65
CA ASP A 115 3.14 0.71 -7.29
C ASP A 115 4.47 1.40 -6.92
N THR A 116 4.55 2.72 -7.13
CA THR A 116 5.77 3.47 -6.82
C THR A 116 6.06 3.47 -5.32
N GLN A 117 7.33 3.67 -4.95
CA GLN A 117 7.70 3.82 -3.54
C GLN A 117 6.98 5.02 -2.89
N THR A 118 6.82 6.12 -3.64
CA THR A 118 6.08 7.29 -3.21
C THR A 118 4.62 6.95 -2.90
N LEU A 119 3.94 6.22 -3.79
CA LEU A 119 2.57 5.75 -3.57
C LEU A 119 2.46 4.83 -2.35
N SER A 120 3.47 3.99 -2.11
CA SER A 120 3.50 3.14 -0.90
C SER A 120 3.57 3.96 0.38
N ILE A 121 4.41 5.01 0.41
CA ILE A 121 4.50 5.92 1.57
C ILE A 121 3.18 6.67 1.78
N LYS A 122 2.58 7.17 0.70
CA LYS A 122 1.27 7.84 0.75
C LYS A 122 0.17 6.90 1.22
N PHE A 123 0.21 5.64 0.80
CA PHE A 123 -0.69 4.61 1.28
C PHE A 123 -0.58 4.39 2.78
N ASP A 124 0.64 4.26 3.33
CA ASP A 124 0.82 4.06 4.77
C ASP A 124 0.28 5.24 5.59
N ALA A 125 0.54 6.48 5.13
CA ALA A 125 0.01 7.69 5.75
C ALA A 125 -1.53 7.76 5.68
N ALA A 126 -2.09 7.47 4.51
CA ALA A 126 -3.54 7.45 4.28
C ALA A 126 -4.23 6.35 5.09
N ALA A 127 -3.65 5.14 5.14
CA ALA A 127 -4.17 4.03 5.91
C ALA A 127 -4.20 4.38 7.41
N TYR A 128 -3.13 5.00 7.91
CA TYR A 128 -3.12 5.51 9.28
C TYR A 128 -4.27 6.49 9.52
N PHE A 129 -4.43 7.50 8.66
CA PHE A 129 -5.51 8.48 8.78
C PHE A 129 -6.91 7.83 8.76
N CYS A 130 -7.17 6.98 7.77
CA CYS A 130 -8.47 6.35 7.55
C CYS A 130 -8.84 5.32 8.63
N LEU A 131 -7.85 4.66 9.25
CA LEU A 131 -8.09 3.70 10.33
C LEU A 131 -8.23 4.38 11.70
N GLN A 132 -7.50 5.46 11.97
CA GLN A 132 -7.54 6.17 13.25
C GLN A 132 -8.83 7.00 13.43
N ASN A 133 -9.46 7.45 12.33
CA ASN A 133 -10.71 8.20 12.40
C ASN A 133 -11.95 7.36 12.73
N LYS A 134 -11.80 6.04 12.98
CA LYS A 134 -12.92 5.21 13.42
C LYS A 134 -13.24 5.51 14.89
N PRO A 135 -14.51 5.78 15.24
CA PRO A 135 -14.89 6.00 16.63
C PRO A 135 -14.49 4.78 17.45
N GLN A 136 -13.65 5.00 18.47
CA GLN A 136 -13.26 3.95 19.41
C GLN A 136 -14.54 3.29 19.94
N PRO A 137 -14.64 1.94 19.90
CA PRO A 137 -15.82 1.27 20.42
C PRO A 137 -16.01 1.72 21.86
N LYS A 138 -17.20 2.26 22.16
CA LYS A 138 -17.54 2.63 23.53
C LYS A 138 -17.33 1.38 24.38
N GLY A 139 -16.37 1.45 25.31
CA GLY A 139 -15.98 0.31 26.13
C GLY A 139 -17.22 -0.33 26.76
N PRO A 140 -17.22 -1.66 26.96
CA PRO A 140 -18.38 -2.32 27.55
C PRO A 140 -18.76 -1.60 28.85
N HIS A 141 -20.03 -1.26 28.99
CA HIS A 141 -20.57 -0.80 30.26
C HIS A 141 -20.55 -1.98 31.25
N LEU A 142 -19.37 -2.27 31.80
CA LEU A 142 -19.15 -3.40 32.72
C LEU A 142 -19.89 -3.21 34.05
N PHE A 143 -20.42 -2.01 34.30
CA PHE A 143 -21.16 -1.67 35.52
C PHE A 143 -22.35 -0.74 35.21
N GLY A 144 -23.41 -1.30 34.64
CA GLY A 144 -24.73 -0.66 34.61
C GLY A 144 -25.55 -1.10 35.82
N LYS A 145 -26.03 -0.15 36.64
CA LYS A 145 -27.05 -0.45 37.66
C LYS A 145 -28.29 -1.05 36.97
N PRO A 146 -28.94 -2.08 37.54
CA PRO A 146 -30.15 -2.64 36.96
C PRO A 146 -31.21 -1.54 36.85
N SER A 147 -31.75 -1.36 35.64
CA SER A 147 -32.90 -0.51 35.39
C SER A 147 -34.11 -1.11 36.12
N THR A 148 -34.47 -0.54 37.26
CA THR A 148 -35.76 -0.81 37.90
C THR A 148 -36.87 -0.19 37.05
N ASN A 149 -37.36 -0.93 36.06
CA ASN A 149 -38.66 -0.62 35.46
C ASN A 149 -39.75 -1.01 36.47
N THR A 150 -40.14 -0.06 37.29
CA THR A 150 -41.40 -0.12 38.04
C THR A 150 -42.54 0.08 37.04
N VAL A 151 -43.25 -1.01 36.75
CA VAL A 151 -44.55 -0.97 36.10
C VAL A 151 -45.53 -0.28 37.05
N ASN A 152 -46.17 0.78 36.59
CA ASN A 152 -47.36 1.35 37.21
C ASN A 152 -48.39 1.58 36.10
#